data_AF-A0AAV0UXR4-F1
#
_entry.id   AF-A0AAV0UXR4-F1
#
_cell.length_a   1.000
_cell.length_b   1.000
_cell.length_c   1.000
_cell.angle_alpha   90.00
_cell.angle_beta   90.00
_cell.angle_gamma   90.00
#
_symmetry.space_group_name_H-M   'P 1'
#
loop_
_entity.id
_entity.type
_entity.pdbx_description
1 polymer ?
#
loop_
_entity_poly.entity_id
_entity_poly.type
_entity_poly.pdbx_seq_one_letter_code
_entity_poly.pdbx_strand_id
1 'polypeptide(L)'
;MKRIELQDVLEAYRAMEPVRELIKKIKTQFKEKRHWASLEFQTHMMQVVVNDPICNDFAPQRKYTYRLLKSYLNEIEAVYAEAADGLMEAFMELVLHSKLVDDSLDAEAMHHVSYTVPTANSSVIVTCRVASVFNEVGLKLWEAGWFLAEYVIAHTSEFHDRKVLEFGAGVGFTGMVVACVCRSSRVVLTDYAPTVMQNLRYNVEINSNKFICPVEVQTLDWETWQPTDHEDERPNILLAGDCVYDVGAFPALMHALQAFFEKGEESTYQQPQRVAIFAATIRNQKTFQEFLDQLAVHLIDYVDITTAATEKIGKQTFSYPNREQIRICRLSRTIPDKLVEKKEEVSVYSFDIV
;
A
#
# COMPACT_ATOMS: atom_id res chain seq x y z
N MET A 1 26.40 14.81 16.25
CA MET A 1 25.17 14.00 16.21
C MET A 1 25.22 12.98 15.08
N LYS A 2 24.80 11.72 15.31
CA LYS A 2 24.78 10.68 14.24
C LYS A 2 23.41 10.70 13.53
N ARG A 3 23.39 10.44 12.21
CA ARG A 3 22.14 10.33 11.38
C ARG A 3 21.05 9.46 12.03
N ILE A 4 21.46 8.41 12.75
CA ILE A 4 20.60 7.47 13.47
C ILE A 4 19.65 8.18 14.46
N GLU A 5 20.07 9.28 15.08
CA GLU A 5 19.28 9.96 16.11
C GLU A 5 18.02 10.61 15.54
N LEU A 6 18.05 11.08 14.30
CA LEU A 6 16.91 11.72 13.61
C LEU A 6 16.11 10.76 12.72
N GLN A 7 16.39 9.46 12.74
CA GLN A 7 15.77 8.50 11.82
C GLN A 7 14.23 8.55 11.90
N ASP A 8 13.65 8.53 13.10
CA ASP A 8 12.19 8.59 13.30
C ASP A 8 11.56 9.91 12.82
N VAL A 9 12.32 11.01 12.85
CA VAL A 9 11.89 12.34 12.36
C VAL A 9 11.97 12.39 10.84
N LEU A 10 13.04 11.84 10.26
CA LEU A 10 13.23 11.71 8.82
C LEU A 10 12.14 10.84 8.18
N GLU A 11 11.82 9.70 8.78
CA GLU A 11 10.76 8.80 8.29
C GLU A 11 9.39 9.48 8.34
N ALA A 12 9.08 10.17 9.44
CA ALA A 12 7.84 10.93 9.56
C ALA A 12 7.75 12.10 8.56
N TYR A 13 8.87 12.76 8.26
CA TYR A 13 8.94 13.81 7.24
C TYR A 13 8.69 13.26 5.84
N ARG A 14 9.37 12.18 5.46
CA ARG A 14 9.23 11.50 4.16
C ARG A 14 7.83 10.91 3.95
N ALA A 15 7.20 10.42 5.01
CA ALA A 15 5.83 9.91 4.99
C ALA A 15 4.76 11.02 5.05
N MET A 16 5.18 12.29 5.21
CA MET A 16 4.30 13.43 5.42
C MET A 16 3.30 13.24 6.58
N GLU A 17 3.78 12.69 7.70
CA GLU A 17 2.99 12.64 8.95
C GLU A 17 2.48 14.04 9.32
N PRO A 18 1.31 14.19 9.96
CA PRO A 18 0.79 15.50 10.31
C PRO A 18 1.83 16.39 11.03
N VAL A 19 2.06 17.61 10.52
CA VAL A 19 3.09 18.54 11.02
C VAL A 19 3.06 18.68 12.55
N ARG A 20 1.86 18.74 13.13
CA ARG A 20 1.67 18.82 14.59
C ARG A 20 2.31 17.64 15.33
N GLU A 21 2.11 16.42 14.82
CA GLU A 21 2.69 15.22 15.43
C GLU A 21 4.20 15.15 15.19
N LEU A 22 4.69 15.60 14.03
CA LEU A 22 6.13 15.68 13.76
C LEU A 22 6.84 16.68 14.70
N ILE A 23 6.28 17.88 14.89
CA ILE A 23 6.81 18.88 15.85
C ILE A 23 6.80 18.33 17.28
N LYS A 24 5.69 17.68 17.67
CA LYS A 24 5.58 17.03 18.98
C LYS A 24 6.62 15.92 19.16
N LYS A 25 6.89 15.12 18.12
CA LYS A 25 7.92 14.07 18.09
C LYS A 25 9.30 14.67 18.35
N ILE A 26 9.67 15.70 17.57
CA ILE A 26 10.94 16.44 17.74
C ILE A 26 11.08 16.95 19.17
N LYS A 27 10.07 17.66 19.68
CA LYS A 27 10.10 18.25 21.03
C LYS A 27 10.17 17.21 22.14
N THR A 28 9.54 16.05 21.95
CA THR A 28 9.51 14.98 22.96
C THR A 28 10.83 14.21 23.00
N GLN A 29 11.36 13.85 21.82
CA GLN A 29 12.58 13.07 21.68
C GLN A 29 13.82 13.86 22.11
N PHE A 30 13.88 15.16 21.81
CA PHE A 30 15.03 16.02 22.09
C PHE A 30 14.74 17.07 23.17
N LYS A 31 13.88 16.72 24.14
CA LYS A 31 13.40 17.62 25.20
C LYS A 31 14.49 18.08 26.17
N GLU A 32 15.50 17.24 26.40
CA GLU A 32 16.51 17.48 27.43
C GLU A 32 17.27 18.75 27.13
N LYS A 33 17.30 19.68 28.11
CA LYS A 33 17.89 21.01 27.96
C LYS A 33 17.36 21.78 26.72
N ARG A 34 16.18 21.42 26.22
CA ARG A 34 15.60 21.94 24.97
C ARG A 34 16.57 21.80 23.79
N HIS A 35 17.24 20.66 23.69
CA HIS A 35 18.21 20.41 22.62
C HIS A 35 17.62 20.63 21.22
N TRP A 36 16.33 20.32 21.02
CA TRP A 36 15.61 20.63 19.78
C TRP A 36 15.67 22.11 19.38
N ALA A 37 15.83 23.06 20.30
CA ALA A 37 15.92 24.48 19.97
C ALA A 37 17.37 24.97 19.72
N SER A 38 18.37 24.13 19.94
CA SER A 38 19.78 24.52 19.78
C SER A 38 20.16 24.71 18.31
N LEU A 39 21.06 25.65 18.01
CA LEU A 39 21.55 25.91 16.66
C LEU A 39 22.20 24.65 16.01
N GLU A 40 22.88 23.83 16.81
CA GLU A 40 23.44 22.54 16.38
C GLU A 40 22.32 21.61 15.89
N PHE A 41 21.27 21.43 16.69
CA PHE A 41 20.16 20.56 16.32
C PHE A 41 19.41 21.09 15.10
N GLN A 42 19.14 22.40 15.04
CA GLN A 42 18.49 23.02 13.88
C GLN A 42 19.28 22.76 12.59
N THR A 43 20.60 22.94 12.63
CA THR A 43 21.50 22.66 11.49
C THR A 43 21.43 21.18 11.10
N HIS A 44 21.47 20.28 12.08
CA HIS A 44 21.39 18.84 11.81
C HIS A 44 20.04 18.41 11.25
N MET A 45 18.94 18.99 11.74
CA MET A 45 17.58 18.74 11.24
C MET A 45 17.48 19.14 9.77
N MET A 46 17.98 20.31 9.40
CA MET A 46 18.02 20.73 7.99
C MET A 46 18.83 19.77 7.13
N GLN A 47 20.02 19.37 7.59
CA GLN A 47 20.92 18.49 6.83
C GLN A 47 20.38 17.06 6.66
N VAL A 48 19.78 16.48 7.71
CA VAL A 48 19.38 15.06 7.72
C VAL A 48 17.94 14.86 7.28
N VAL A 49 17.04 15.80 7.57
CA VAL A 49 15.61 15.65 7.36
C VAL A 49 15.16 16.40 6.10
N VAL A 50 15.38 17.70 6.07
CA VAL A 50 14.86 18.56 4.98
C VAL A 50 15.64 18.35 3.70
N ASN A 51 16.97 18.30 3.80
CA ASN A 51 17.91 18.10 2.69
C ASN A 51 18.30 16.63 2.50
N ASP A 52 17.43 15.71 2.94
CA ASP A 52 17.67 14.30 2.75
C ASP A 52 17.80 13.97 1.25
N PRO A 53 18.80 13.17 0.82
CA PRO A 53 19.02 12.88 -0.60
C PRO A 53 17.82 12.29 -1.33
N ILE A 54 16.95 11.54 -0.65
CA ILE A 54 15.74 10.99 -1.29
C ILE A 54 14.75 12.12 -1.62
N CYS A 55 14.64 13.11 -0.74
CA CYS A 55 13.77 14.27 -0.93
C CYS A 55 14.27 15.21 -2.04
N ASN A 56 15.52 15.10 -2.49
CA ASN A 56 16.02 15.86 -3.65
C ASN A 56 15.38 15.37 -4.96
N ASP A 57 15.24 14.05 -5.10
CA ASP A 57 14.65 13.44 -6.30
C ASP A 57 13.13 13.24 -6.15
N PHE A 58 12.68 13.03 -4.92
CA PHE A 58 11.31 12.64 -4.57
C PHE A 58 10.80 13.49 -3.40
N ALA A 59 10.64 14.78 -3.65
CA ALA A 59 10.29 15.75 -2.62
C ALA A 59 8.88 15.54 -2.04
N PRO A 60 8.72 15.68 -0.70
CA PRO A 60 7.42 15.93 -0.08
C PRO A 60 6.74 17.17 -0.66
N GLN A 61 5.44 17.31 -0.42
CA GLN A 61 4.71 18.49 -0.88
C GLN A 61 5.33 19.78 -0.33
N ARG A 62 5.61 20.74 -1.20
CA ARG A 62 6.23 22.02 -0.81
C ARG A 62 5.46 22.73 0.31
N LYS A 63 4.12 22.74 0.22
CA LYS A 63 3.24 23.32 1.25
C LYS A 63 3.35 22.62 2.60
N TYR A 64 3.61 21.30 2.61
CA TYR A 64 3.87 20.54 3.82
C TYR A 64 5.21 20.96 4.45
N THR A 65 6.29 21.02 3.67
CA THR A 65 7.60 21.49 4.15
C THR A 65 7.53 22.92 4.69
N TYR A 66 6.83 23.82 3.99
CA TYR A 66 6.59 25.19 4.48
C TYR A 66 5.91 25.20 5.86
N ARG A 67 4.83 24.43 6.02
CA ARG A 67 4.10 24.33 7.29
C ARG A 67 4.98 23.76 8.40
N LEU A 68 5.81 22.78 8.10
CA LEU A 68 6.77 22.22 9.04
C LEU A 68 7.78 23.28 9.52
N LEU A 69 8.47 23.93 8.59
CA LEU A 69 9.48 24.95 8.93
C LEU A 69 8.86 26.12 9.69
N LYS A 70 7.68 26.59 9.26
CA LYS A 70 6.93 27.64 9.97
C LYS A 70 6.60 27.23 11.40
N SER A 71 6.04 26.03 11.58
CA SER A 71 5.65 25.55 12.91
C SER A 71 6.86 25.34 13.80
N TYR A 72 8.00 24.94 13.24
CA TYR A 72 9.23 24.75 13.98
C TYR A 72 9.87 26.06 14.41
N LEU A 73 9.91 27.06 13.52
CA LEU A 73 10.36 28.42 13.85
C LEU A 73 9.51 29.03 14.97
N ASN A 74 8.18 28.92 14.89
CA ASN A 74 7.29 29.40 15.95
C ASN A 74 7.62 28.77 17.33
N GLU A 75 8.01 27.49 17.35
CA GLU A 75 8.38 26.80 18.59
C GLU A 75 9.73 27.30 19.14
N ILE A 76 10.70 27.56 18.27
CA ILE A 76 12.00 28.15 18.61
C ILE A 76 11.81 29.56 19.20
N GLU A 77 11.01 30.39 18.53
CA GLU A 77 10.68 31.76 18.97
C GLU A 77 9.94 31.76 20.32
N ALA A 78 9.02 30.82 20.54
CA ALA A 78 8.27 30.69 21.79
C ALA A 78 9.15 30.41 23.03
N VAL A 79 10.36 29.90 22.82
CA VAL A 79 11.35 29.70 23.89
C VAL A 79 12.47 30.73 23.88
N TYR A 80 12.34 31.80 23.08
CA TYR A 80 13.32 32.87 22.90
C TYR A 80 14.70 32.37 22.44
N ALA A 81 14.73 31.29 21.65
CA ALA A 81 15.96 30.77 21.05
C ALA A 81 16.23 31.43 19.69
N GLU A 82 17.49 31.50 19.30
CA GLU A 82 17.91 31.99 17.99
C GLU A 82 17.63 30.94 16.91
N ALA A 83 17.19 31.39 15.72
CA ALA A 83 17.01 30.54 14.55
C ALA A 83 18.31 30.49 13.74
N ALA A 84 18.72 29.29 13.33
CA ALA A 84 19.90 29.09 12.48
C ALA A 84 19.67 29.69 11.08
N ASP A 85 20.70 30.33 10.53
CA ASP A 85 20.63 31.01 9.23
C ASP A 85 20.08 30.10 8.12
N GLY A 86 20.55 28.85 8.03
CA GLY A 86 20.09 27.89 7.01
C GLY A 86 18.62 27.48 7.15
N LEU A 87 18.05 27.51 8.36
CA LEU A 87 16.61 27.28 8.56
C LEU A 87 15.80 28.49 8.08
N MET A 88 16.26 29.70 8.42
CA MET A 88 15.62 30.96 8.00
C MET A 88 15.67 31.13 6.48
N GLU A 89 16.82 30.84 5.86
CA GLU A 89 17.01 30.90 4.42
C GLU A 89 16.03 29.96 3.69
N ALA A 90 15.99 28.68 4.08
CA ALA A 90 15.07 27.70 3.50
C ALA A 90 13.59 28.10 3.69
N PHE A 91 13.22 28.65 4.86
CA PHE A 91 11.87 29.14 5.08
C PHE A 91 11.54 30.33 4.18
N MET A 92 12.45 31.30 4.04
CA MET A 92 12.26 32.47 3.20
C MET A 92 12.16 32.11 1.72
N GLU A 93 12.95 31.13 1.25
CA GLU A 93 12.84 30.58 -0.10
C GLU A 93 11.42 30.05 -0.36
N LEU A 94 10.86 29.25 0.56
CA LEU A 94 9.50 28.72 0.43
C LEU A 94 8.44 29.83 0.42
N VAL A 95 8.61 30.89 1.23
CA VAL A 95 7.71 32.06 1.25
C VAL A 95 7.71 32.78 -0.08
N LEU A 96 8.89 33.04 -0.66
CA LEU A 96 9.02 33.74 -1.94
C LEU A 96 8.32 32.95 -3.06
N HIS A 97 8.51 31.64 -3.11
CA HIS A 97 7.86 30.78 -4.10
C HIS A 97 6.35 30.70 -3.89
N SER A 98 5.85 30.67 -2.65
CA SER A 98 4.40 30.64 -2.38
C SER A 98 3.65 31.88 -2.88
N LYS A 99 4.31 33.04 -2.94
CA LYS A 99 3.72 34.29 -3.44
C LYS A 99 3.70 34.38 -4.97
N LEU A 100 4.47 33.54 -5.65
CA LEU A 100 4.64 33.56 -7.11
C LEU A 100 3.74 32.55 -7.84
N VAL A 101 3.18 31.57 -7.13
CA VAL A 101 2.29 30.55 -7.68
C VAL A 101 0.88 30.83 -7.16
N ASP A 102 -0.11 30.98 -8.05
CA ASP A 102 -1.50 31.18 -7.66
C ASP A 102 -1.99 30.00 -6.80
N ASP A 103 -2.40 30.28 -5.56
CA ASP A 103 -2.76 29.31 -4.51
C ASP A 103 -3.93 28.39 -4.91
N SER A 104 -4.62 28.72 -6.01
CA SER A 104 -5.78 27.98 -6.54
C SER A 104 -5.42 26.72 -7.34
N LEU A 105 -4.18 26.60 -7.85
CA LEU A 105 -3.74 25.50 -8.73
C LEU A 105 -2.92 24.40 -8.01
N ASP A 106 -2.47 24.62 -6.77
CA ASP A 106 -1.51 23.74 -6.07
C ASP A 106 -2.18 22.59 -5.28
N ALA A 107 -3.51 22.62 -5.14
CA ALA A 107 -4.26 21.56 -4.45
C ALA A 107 -4.28 20.25 -5.26
N GLU A 108 -4.09 20.29 -6.58
CA GLU A 108 -4.00 19.10 -7.43
C GLU A 108 -2.54 18.65 -7.65
N ALA A 109 -1.57 19.29 -7.00
CA ALA A 109 -0.16 18.99 -7.21
C ALA A 109 0.20 17.58 -6.71
N MET A 110 0.77 16.81 -7.64
CA MET A 110 1.42 15.54 -7.33
C MET A 110 2.71 15.80 -6.54
N HIS A 111 2.97 14.96 -5.55
CA HIS A 111 4.18 15.00 -4.73
C HIS A 111 4.57 13.58 -4.34
N HIS A 112 5.70 13.41 -3.67
CA HIS A 112 6.16 12.08 -3.26
C HIS A 112 6.05 11.88 -1.76
N VAL A 113 5.71 10.65 -1.40
CA VAL A 113 5.84 10.11 -0.04
C VAL A 113 6.74 8.88 -0.09
N SER A 114 7.60 8.73 0.91
CA SER A 114 8.56 7.63 0.98
C SER A 114 8.47 6.91 2.32
N TYR A 115 8.45 5.59 2.28
CA TYR A 115 8.32 4.72 3.45
C TYR A 115 9.53 3.80 3.57
N THR A 116 10.05 3.68 4.79
CA THR A 116 11.04 2.64 5.13
C THR A 116 10.32 1.31 5.26
N VAL A 117 10.62 0.37 4.38
CA VAL A 117 10.06 -0.99 4.38
C VAL A 117 11.10 -1.96 4.94
N PRO A 118 10.85 -2.62 6.08
CA PRO A 118 11.77 -3.59 6.63
C PRO A 118 11.89 -4.82 5.72
N THR A 119 13.11 -5.32 5.55
CA THR A 119 13.41 -6.58 4.86
C THR A 119 14.09 -7.54 5.83
N ALA A 120 14.32 -8.80 5.44
CA ALA A 120 14.85 -9.83 6.34
C ALA A 120 16.16 -9.43 7.06
N ASN A 121 17.03 -8.63 6.41
CA ASN A 121 18.34 -8.25 6.94
C ASN A 121 18.61 -6.73 6.93
N SER A 122 17.67 -5.90 6.46
CA SER A 122 17.88 -4.47 6.24
C SER A 122 16.52 -3.74 6.10
N SER A 123 16.51 -2.63 5.37
CA SER A 123 15.31 -1.94 4.90
C SER A 123 15.53 -1.42 3.48
N VAL A 124 14.43 -1.16 2.78
CA VAL A 124 14.41 -0.46 1.50
C VAL A 124 13.45 0.71 1.58
N ILE A 125 13.68 1.76 0.79
CA ILE A 125 12.75 2.90 0.74
C ILE A 125 11.83 2.74 -0.45
N VAL A 126 10.52 2.58 -0.21
CA VAL A 126 9.51 2.58 -1.27
C VAL A 126 8.92 3.97 -1.38
N THR A 127 9.00 4.57 -2.57
CA THR A 127 8.52 5.92 -2.85
C THR A 127 7.29 5.86 -3.74
N CYS A 128 6.25 6.63 -3.42
CA CYS A 128 5.05 6.77 -4.25
C CYS A 128 4.83 8.24 -4.58
N ARG A 129 4.57 8.54 -5.86
CA ARG A 129 3.96 9.80 -6.25
C ARG A 129 2.45 9.71 -6.02
N VAL A 130 1.91 10.69 -5.31
CA VAL A 130 0.52 10.75 -4.86
C VAL A 130 -0.08 12.13 -5.12
N ALA A 131 -1.40 12.20 -5.29
CA ALA A 131 -2.14 13.44 -5.42
C ALA A 131 -2.57 13.98 -4.04
N SER A 132 -2.68 15.31 -3.93
CA SER A 132 -3.09 15.98 -2.69
C SER A 132 -4.61 16.05 -2.48
N VAL A 133 -5.41 15.92 -3.55
CA VAL A 133 -6.88 16.05 -3.53
C VAL A 133 -7.56 14.79 -4.07
N PHE A 134 -8.75 14.51 -3.53
CA PHE A 134 -9.62 13.35 -3.76
C PHE A 134 -10.29 13.28 -5.15
N ASN A 135 -9.83 14.05 -6.16
CA ASN A 135 -10.49 14.08 -7.47
C ASN A 135 -10.37 12.73 -8.19
N GLU A 136 -9.30 11.97 -7.92
CA GLU A 136 -9.15 10.58 -8.35
C GLU A 136 -8.68 9.71 -7.16
N VAL A 137 -9.60 8.92 -6.62
CA VAL A 137 -9.37 8.04 -5.44
C VAL A 137 -8.11 7.19 -5.59
N GLY A 138 -7.80 6.71 -6.80
CA GLY A 138 -6.63 5.87 -7.08
C GLY A 138 -5.27 6.57 -7.03
N LEU A 139 -5.21 7.91 -6.98
CA LEU A 139 -3.94 8.65 -6.87
C LEU A 139 -3.50 8.91 -5.43
N LYS A 140 -4.26 8.43 -4.44
CA LYS A 140 -3.96 8.54 -3.01
C LYS A 140 -3.64 7.16 -2.43
N LEU A 141 -2.77 7.13 -1.42
CA LEU A 141 -2.59 5.94 -0.58
C LEU A 141 -3.63 5.91 0.55
N TRP A 142 -4.33 4.79 0.69
CA TRP A 142 -5.42 4.59 1.65
C TRP A 142 -5.02 3.68 2.82
N GLU A 143 -5.69 3.85 3.96
CA GLU A 143 -5.43 3.16 5.24
C GLU A 143 -5.28 1.64 5.06
N ALA A 144 -6.21 1.01 4.35
CA ALA A 144 -6.17 -0.42 4.08
C ALA A 144 -4.98 -0.87 3.22
N GLY A 145 -4.43 0.00 2.36
CA GLY A 145 -3.23 -0.30 1.58
C GLY A 145 -1.98 -0.40 2.45
N TRP A 146 -1.81 0.50 3.43
CA TRP A 146 -0.73 0.36 4.41
C TRP A 146 -0.90 -0.87 5.29
N PHE A 147 -2.12 -1.16 5.76
CA PHE A 147 -2.39 -2.35 6.58
C PHE A 147 -2.11 -3.63 5.81
N LEU A 148 -2.49 -3.70 4.52
CA LEU A 148 -2.21 -4.85 3.68
C LEU A 148 -0.70 -5.01 3.42
N ALA A 149 0.04 -3.91 3.27
CA ALA A 149 1.50 -3.95 3.19
C ALA A 149 2.14 -4.46 4.50
N GLU A 150 1.63 -4.06 5.67
CA GLU A 150 2.05 -4.61 6.96
C GLU A 150 1.75 -6.11 7.07
N TYR A 151 0.58 -6.55 6.60
CA TYR A 151 0.24 -7.96 6.53
C TYR A 151 1.28 -8.73 5.69
N VAL A 152 1.62 -8.23 4.49
CA VAL A 152 2.63 -8.83 3.61
C VAL A 152 3.98 -8.97 4.32
N ILE A 153 4.45 -7.91 4.98
CA ILE A 153 5.71 -7.91 5.74
C ILE A 153 5.69 -8.98 6.85
N ALA A 154 4.57 -9.16 7.54
CA ALA A 154 4.43 -10.17 8.59
C ALA A 154 4.20 -11.60 8.04
N HIS A 155 3.88 -11.76 6.77
CA HIS A 155 3.47 -13.03 6.15
C HIS A 155 4.29 -13.37 4.89
N THR A 156 5.56 -12.94 4.82
CA THR A 156 6.38 -13.12 3.61
C THR A 156 6.44 -14.55 3.06
N SER A 157 6.41 -15.57 3.93
CA SER A 157 6.40 -16.98 3.54
C SER A 157 5.15 -17.41 2.79
N GLU A 158 4.02 -16.73 2.98
CA GLU A 158 2.77 -17.02 2.24
C GLU A 158 2.92 -16.71 0.75
N PHE A 159 3.79 -15.76 0.41
CA PHE A 159 4.01 -15.26 -0.95
C PHE A 159 5.20 -15.91 -1.67
N HIS A 160 5.89 -16.86 -1.04
CA HIS A 160 7.04 -17.56 -1.63
C HIS A 160 6.58 -18.41 -2.83
N ASP A 161 7.25 -18.24 -3.98
CA ASP A 161 6.90 -18.90 -5.25
C ASP A 161 5.42 -18.73 -5.67
N ARG A 162 4.80 -17.63 -5.25
CA ARG A 162 3.42 -17.28 -5.61
C ARG A 162 3.37 -16.29 -6.76
N LYS A 163 2.31 -16.38 -7.56
CA LYS A 163 1.94 -15.42 -8.61
C LYS A 163 0.87 -14.50 -8.01
N VAL A 164 1.24 -13.26 -7.76
CA VAL A 164 0.42 -12.28 -7.04
C VAL A 164 -0.23 -11.32 -8.04
N LEU A 165 -1.53 -11.10 -7.90
CA LEU A 165 -2.29 -10.10 -8.63
C LEU A 165 -2.88 -9.10 -7.64
N GLU A 166 -2.67 -7.80 -7.83
CA GLU A 166 -3.30 -6.75 -7.03
C GLU A 166 -4.40 -6.07 -7.84
N PHE A 167 -5.64 -6.13 -7.35
CA PHE A 167 -6.78 -5.39 -7.86
C PHE A 167 -6.82 -3.98 -7.27
N GLY A 168 -7.16 -2.99 -8.11
CA GLY A 168 -7.32 -1.60 -7.67
C GLY A 168 -6.07 -1.09 -6.96
N ALA A 169 -4.89 -1.33 -7.54
CA ALA A 169 -3.60 -1.05 -6.92
C ALA A 169 -3.40 0.45 -6.64
N GLY A 170 -4.10 1.34 -7.36
CA GLY A 170 -3.97 2.78 -7.20
C GLY A 170 -2.53 3.24 -7.41
N VAL A 171 -1.89 3.72 -6.34
CA VAL A 171 -0.48 4.15 -6.36
C VAL A 171 0.52 2.98 -6.35
N GLY A 172 0.07 1.76 -6.07
CA GLY A 172 0.84 0.52 -6.15
C GLY A 172 1.66 0.14 -4.92
N PHE A 173 1.41 0.78 -3.77
CA PHE A 173 2.26 0.60 -2.59
C PHE A 173 2.33 -0.85 -2.11
N THR A 174 1.19 -1.55 -2.00
CA THR A 174 1.16 -2.94 -1.52
C THR A 174 1.95 -3.88 -2.42
N GLY A 175 1.68 -3.89 -3.73
CA GLY A 175 2.36 -4.75 -4.69
C GLY A 175 3.85 -4.44 -4.78
N MET A 176 4.26 -3.17 -4.66
CA MET A 176 5.68 -2.82 -4.55
C MET A 176 6.31 -3.35 -3.26
N VAL A 177 5.58 -3.34 -2.13
CA VAL A 177 6.07 -3.95 -0.88
C VAL A 177 6.24 -5.46 -1.04
N VAL A 178 5.27 -6.16 -1.64
CA VAL A 178 5.41 -7.59 -2.00
C VAL A 178 6.69 -7.79 -2.80
N ALA A 179 6.89 -6.99 -3.85
CA ALA A 179 8.05 -7.11 -4.72
C ALA A 179 9.39 -6.81 -4.04
N CYS A 180 9.39 -6.04 -2.95
CA CYS A 180 10.59 -5.73 -2.18
C CYS A 180 10.95 -6.81 -1.14
N VAL A 181 9.94 -7.49 -0.57
CA VAL A 181 10.14 -8.33 0.64
C VAL A 181 9.82 -9.80 0.45
N CYS A 182 9.06 -10.15 -0.60
CA CYS A 182 8.63 -11.51 -0.89
C CYS A 182 9.36 -12.09 -2.11
N ARG A 183 9.80 -13.34 -2.01
CA ARG A 183 10.31 -14.12 -3.14
C ARG A 183 9.16 -14.71 -3.94
N SER A 184 8.29 -13.85 -4.47
CA SER A 184 7.20 -14.24 -5.34
C SER A 184 7.72 -14.58 -6.73
N SER A 185 7.03 -15.45 -7.47
CA SER A 185 7.38 -15.75 -8.86
C SER A 185 7.09 -14.56 -9.77
N ARG A 186 6.02 -13.82 -9.48
CA ARG A 186 5.58 -12.62 -10.22
C ARG A 186 4.61 -11.80 -9.40
N VAL A 187 4.65 -10.47 -9.53
CA VAL A 187 3.64 -9.55 -9.01
C VAL A 187 3.07 -8.74 -10.17
N VAL A 188 1.74 -8.74 -10.32
CA VAL A 188 1.02 -7.95 -11.32
C VAL A 188 0.16 -6.93 -10.59
N LEU A 189 0.44 -5.64 -10.78
CA LEU A 189 -0.35 -4.56 -10.21
C LEU A 189 -1.34 -4.06 -11.26
N THR A 190 -2.61 -3.96 -10.90
CA THR A 190 -3.66 -3.60 -11.85
C THR A 190 -4.57 -2.50 -11.35
N ASP A 191 -4.98 -1.66 -12.29
CA ASP A 191 -6.02 -0.64 -12.13
C ASP A 191 -6.70 -0.41 -13.48
N TYR A 192 -7.68 0.47 -13.54
CA TYR A 192 -8.45 0.73 -14.76
C TYR A 192 -8.21 2.13 -15.32
N ALA A 193 -8.32 3.16 -14.46
CA ALA A 193 -8.35 4.55 -14.92
C ALA A 193 -7.01 4.94 -15.59
N PRO A 194 -7.02 5.54 -16.80
CA PRO A 194 -5.78 5.85 -17.53
C PRO A 194 -4.75 6.69 -16.76
N THR A 195 -5.22 7.69 -16.01
CA THR A 195 -4.40 8.58 -15.17
C THR A 195 -3.76 7.82 -14.00
N VAL A 196 -4.53 6.98 -13.31
CA VAL A 196 -4.05 6.08 -12.25
C VAL A 196 -3.03 5.11 -12.81
N MET A 197 -3.30 4.49 -13.97
CA MET A 197 -2.38 3.58 -14.64
C MET A 197 -1.08 4.26 -15.07
N GLN A 198 -1.11 5.50 -15.52
CA GLN A 198 0.10 6.26 -15.82
C GLN A 198 0.93 6.50 -14.56
N ASN A 199 0.27 6.86 -13.45
CA ASN A 199 0.95 7.08 -12.17
C ASN A 199 1.49 5.78 -11.56
N LEU A 200 0.75 4.68 -11.66
CA LEU A 200 1.16 3.36 -11.21
C LEU A 200 2.42 2.89 -11.92
N ARG A 201 2.48 3.02 -13.26
CA ARG A 201 3.70 2.70 -14.04
C ARG A 201 4.89 3.54 -13.59
N TYR A 202 4.69 4.84 -13.41
CA TYR A 202 5.74 5.74 -12.90
C TYR A 202 6.23 5.29 -11.51
N ASN A 203 5.32 4.97 -10.59
CA ASN A 203 5.69 4.51 -9.24
C ASN A 203 6.46 3.20 -9.26
N VAL A 204 6.05 2.24 -10.10
CA VAL A 204 6.78 0.97 -10.26
C VAL A 204 8.18 1.21 -10.85
N GLU A 205 8.30 2.08 -11.85
CA GLU A 205 9.58 2.39 -12.51
C GLU A 205 10.62 2.97 -11.54
N ILE A 206 10.24 3.98 -10.73
CA ILE A 206 11.16 4.63 -9.77
C ILE A 206 11.60 3.72 -8.60
N ASN A 207 10.94 2.58 -8.42
CA ASN A 207 11.30 1.57 -7.40
C ASN A 207 11.87 0.28 -8.00
N SER A 208 11.98 0.17 -9.32
CA SER A 208 12.32 -1.08 -10.03
C SER A 208 13.63 -1.73 -9.57
N ASN A 209 14.64 -0.91 -9.24
CA ASN A 209 15.94 -1.38 -8.74
C ASN A 209 15.91 -1.98 -7.33
N LYS A 210 14.77 -1.95 -6.63
CA LYS A 210 14.57 -2.46 -5.27
C LYS A 210 13.84 -3.80 -5.26
N PHE A 211 13.25 -4.20 -6.37
CA PHE A 211 12.45 -5.41 -6.45
C PHE A 211 13.34 -6.66 -6.47
N ILE A 212 12.92 -7.68 -5.74
CA ILE A 212 13.56 -8.99 -5.67
C ILE A 212 12.78 -10.06 -6.46
N CYS A 213 11.70 -9.66 -7.14
CA CYS A 213 10.94 -10.48 -8.07
C CYS A 213 10.44 -9.65 -9.28
N PRO A 214 9.99 -10.30 -10.36
CA PRO A 214 9.39 -9.62 -11.51
C PRO A 214 8.11 -8.87 -11.13
N VAL A 215 7.97 -7.64 -11.65
CA VAL A 215 6.80 -6.78 -11.45
C VAL A 215 6.26 -6.33 -12.79
N GLU A 216 4.95 -6.46 -12.98
CA GLU A 216 4.23 -5.97 -14.16
C GLU A 216 3.10 -5.03 -13.75
N VAL A 217 2.77 -4.11 -14.66
CA VAL A 217 1.64 -3.20 -14.50
C VAL A 217 0.69 -3.40 -15.69
N GLN A 218 -0.55 -3.81 -15.41
CA GLN A 218 -1.53 -4.14 -16.43
C GLN A 218 -2.85 -3.42 -16.17
N THR A 219 -3.53 -2.99 -17.23
CA THR A 219 -4.89 -2.47 -17.11
C THR A 219 -5.84 -3.63 -16.91
N LEU A 220 -6.75 -3.51 -15.94
CA LEU A 220 -7.73 -4.54 -15.63
C LEU A 220 -9.09 -3.89 -15.38
N ASP A 221 -10.07 -4.28 -16.18
CA ASP A 221 -11.46 -3.88 -16.02
C ASP A 221 -12.23 -5.02 -15.35
N TRP A 222 -12.77 -4.77 -14.16
CA TRP A 222 -13.50 -5.80 -13.41
C TRP A 222 -14.74 -6.30 -14.15
N GLU A 223 -15.33 -5.52 -15.06
CA GLU A 223 -16.53 -5.93 -15.80
C GLU A 223 -16.24 -6.97 -16.88
N THR A 224 -15.01 -7.02 -17.38
CA THR A 224 -14.64 -7.83 -18.55
C THR A 224 -13.43 -8.73 -18.33
N TRP A 225 -12.77 -8.63 -17.17
CA TRP A 225 -11.55 -9.37 -16.91
C TRP A 225 -11.77 -10.88 -16.92
N GLN A 226 -10.91 -11.55 -17.69
CA GLN A 226 -10.79 -12.99 -17.72
C GLN A 226 -9.32 -13.35 -17.53
N PRO A 227 -9.00 -14.39 -16.76
CA PRO A 227 -7.64 -14.89 -16.67
C PRO A 227 -7.21 -15.59 -17.96
N THR A 228 -5.90 -15.73 -18.13
CA THR A 228 -5.31 -16.53 -19.21
C THR A 228 -5.72 -18.01 -19.10
N ASP A 229 -5.85 -18.67 -20.24
CA ASP A 229 -6.12 -20.12 -20.34
C ASP A 229 -4.93 -20.95 -19.82
N HIS A 230 -3.72 -20.35 -19.80
CA HIS A 230 -2.51 -20.97 -19.29
C HIS A 230 -2.50 -20.98 -17.75
N GLU A 231 -2.89 -22.12 -17.16
CA GLU A 231 -2.97 -22.28 -15.69
C GLU A 231 -1.65 -21.96 -14.97
N ASP A 232 -0.52 -22.33 -15.57
CA ASP A 232 0.82 -22.03 -15.06
C ASP A 232 1.17 -20.53 -15.04
N GLU A 233 0.38 -19.69 -15.70
CA GLU A 233 0.52 -18.22 -15.68
C GLU A 233 -0.51 -17.53 -14.77
N ARG A 234 -1.60 -18.22 -14.42
CA ARG A 234 -2.67 -17.65 -13.59
C ARG A 234 -2.19 -17.30 -12.18
N PRO A 235 -2.62 -16.17 -11.61
CA PRO A 235 -2.29 -15.82 -10.23
C PRO A 235 -2.90 -16.84 -9.26
N ASN A 236 -2.26 -16.99 -8.10
CA ASN A 236 -2.75 -17.82 -7.00
C ASN A 236 -2.92 -17.06 -5.69
N ILE A 237 -2.42 -15.82 -5.62
CA ILE A 237 -2.81 -14.85 -4.60
C ILE A 237 -3.38 -13.62 -5.27
N LEU A 238 -4.54 -13.17 -4.80
CA LEU A 238 -5.10 -11.88 -5.13
C LEU A 238 -5.04 -10.96 -3.92
N LEU A 239 -4.60 -9.72 -4.11
CA LEU A 239 -4.61 -8.66 -3.11
C LEU A 239 -5.59 -7.57 -3.53
N ALA A 240 -6.31 -7.00 -2.56
CA ALA A 240 -7.16 -5.83 -2.79
C ALA A 240 -7.18 -4.95 -1.54
N GLY A 241 -6.59 -3.75 -1.66
CA GLY A 241 -6.60 -2.74 -0.61
C GLY A 241 -7.68 -1.70 -0.89
N ASP A 242 -8.61 -1.53 0.05
CA ASP A 242 -9.67 -0.50 0.01
C ASP A 242 -10.57 -0.51 -1.24
N CYS A 243 -10.75 -1.66 -1.89
CA CYS A 243 -11.62 -1.82 -3.07
C CYS A 243 -13.12 -1.95 -2.74
N VAL A 244 -13.48 -2.01 -1.46
CA VAL A 244 -14.86 -2.20 -0.98
C VAL A 244 -15.43 -0.88 -0.47
N TYR A 245 -15.76 0.03 -1.39
CA TYR A 245 -16.24 1.38 -1.05
C TYR A 245 -17.48 1.83 -1.83
N ASP A 246 -17.69 1.30 -3.05
CA ASP A 246 -18.84 1.61 -3.89
C ASP A 246 -19.65 0.34 -4.18
N VAL A 247 -20.90 0.33 -3.72
CA VAL A 247 -21.83 -0.79 -3.94
C VAL A 247 -22.11 -0.98 -5.43
N GLY A 248 -22.08 0.09 -6.23
CA GLY A 248 -22.26 0.03 -7.68
C GLY A 248 -21.19 -0.81 -8.38
N ALA A 249 -20.00 -0.92 -7.81
CA ALA A 249 -18.89 -1.69 -8.37
C ALA A 249 -18.91 -3.18 -7.99
N PHE A 250 -19.77 -3.60 -7.06
CA PHE A 250 -19.76 -4.98 -6.56
C PHE A 250 -20.09 -6.03 -7.62
N PRO A 251 -21.06 -5.83 -8.54
CA PRO A 251 -21.31 -6.82 -9.60
C PRO A 251 -20.05 -7.09 -10.46
N ALA A 252 -19.32 -6.02 -10.83
CA ALA A 252 -18.06 -6.14 -11.57
C ALA A 252 -16.98 -6.82 -10.73
N LEU A 253 -16.81 -6.43 -9.47
CA LEU A 253 -15.86 -7.06 -8.56
C LEU A 253 -16.13 -8.56 -8.37
N MET A 254 -17.41 -8.96 -8.25
CA MET A 254 -17.80 -10.36 -8.14
C MET A 254 -17.51 -11.13 -9.43
N HIS A 255 -17.74 -10.54 -10.60
CA HIS A 255 -17.34 -11.14 -11.88
C HIS A 255 -15.84 -11.46 -11.89
N ALA A 256 -15.01 -10.47 -11.60
CA ALA A 256 -13.56 -10.64 -11.57
C ALA A 256 -13.09 -11.64 -10.50
N LEU A 257 -13.72 -11.66 -9.31
CA LEU A 257 -13.42 -12.65 -8.27
C LEU A 257 -13.81 -14.07 -8.69
N GLN A 258 -14.96 -14.25 -9.32
CA GLN A 258 -15.37 -15.55 -9.85
C GLN A 258 -14.39 -16.06 -10.90
N ALA A 259 -14.02 -15.22 -11.86
CA ALA A 259 -13.02 -15.54 -12.87
C ALA A 259 -11.66 -15.88 -12.25
N PHE A 260 -11.26 -15.18 -11.18
CA PHE A 260 -10.04 -15.51 -10.43
C PHE A 260 -10.12 -16.92 -9.84
N PHE A 261 -11.24 -17.29 -9.20
CA PHE A 261 -11.42 -18.60 -8.58
C PHE A 261 -11.78 -19.74 -9.54
N GLU A 262 -12.02 -19.46 -10.82
CA GLU A 262 -12.29 -20.50 -11.82
C GLU A 262 -11.08 -21.40 -12.08
N LYS A 263 -11.37 -22.65 -12.49
CA LYS A 263 -10.35 -23.63 -12.91
C LYS A 263 -10.02 -23.42 -14.38
N GLY A 264 -8.76 -23.59 -14.77
CA GLY A 264 -8.41 -23.76 -16.18
C GLY A 264 -8.98 -25.07 -16.75
N GLU A 265 -9.27 -25.08 -18.05
CA GLU A 265 -9.82 -26.25 -18.75
C GLU A 265 -8.90 -27.48 -18.67
N GLU A 266 -7.59 -27.28 -18.50
CA GLU A 266 -6.57 -28.34 -18.43
C GLU A 266 -6.24 -28.82 -16.99
N SER A 267 -7.17 -28.67 -16.04
CA SER A 267 -6.88 -28.95 -14.62
C SER A 267 -6.62 -30.43 -14.32
N THR A 268 -5.35 -30.78 -14.09
CA THR A 268 -4.91 -32.03 -13.44
C THR A 268 -4.86 -31.86 -11.91
N TYR A 269 -4.81 -32.97 -11.18
CA TYR A 269 -5.16 -33.15 -9.75
C TYR A 269 -4.34 -32.35 -8.70
N GLN A 270 -3.47 -31.41 -9.07
CA GLN A 270 -2.69 -30.59 -8.13
C GLN A 270 -2.73 -29.11 -8.52
N GLN A 271 -3.90 -28.49 -8.35
CA GLN A 271 -4.07 -27.05 -8.53
C GLN A 271 -3.55 -26.29 -7.29
N PRO A 272 -2.75 -25.22 -7.45
CA PRO A 272 -2.42 -24.36 -6.34
C PRO A 272 -3.71 -23.72 -5.80
N GLN A 273 -3.95 -23.85 -4.49
CA GLN A 273 -5.09 -23.20 -3.85
C GLN A 273 -5.01 -21.69 -4.11
N ARG A 274 -6.01 -21.15 -4.82
CA ARG A 274 -6.14 -19.71 -5.02
C ARG A 274 -6.81 -19.08 -3.82
N VAL A 275 -6.26 -17.95 -3.39
CA VAL A 275 -6.73 -17.21 -2.23
C VAL A 275 -6.75 -15.73 -2.60
N ALA A 276 -7.81 -15.03 -2.20
CA ALA A 276 -7.81 -13.57 -2.25
C ALA A 276 -7.73 -13.00 -0.83
N ILE A 277 -7.00 -11.92 -0.65
CA ILE A 277 -6.80 -11.24 0.63
C ILE A 277 -7.23 -9.79 0.45
N PHE A 278 -8.31 -9.42 1.12
CA PHE A 278 -8.90 -8.09 1.05
C PHE A 278 -8.65 -7.37 2.36
N ALA A 279 -8.13 -6.15 2.28
CA ALA A 279 -8.15 -5.21 3.40
C ALA A 279 -9.16 -4.11 3.07
N ALA A 280 -10.11 -3.85 3.96
CA ALA A 280 -11.15 -2.84 3.77
C ALA A 280 -11.25 -1.95 5.01
N THR A 281 -11.27 -0.63 4.79
CA THR A 281 -11.53 0.33 5.87
C THR A 281 -13.04 0.46 6.05
N ILE A 282 -13.57 0.08 7.22
CA ILE A 282 -15.01 0.12 7.48
C ILE A 282 -15.48 1.55 7.75
N ARG A 283 -15.80 2.28 6.68
CA ARG A 283 -16.37 3.65 6.74
C ARG A 283 -17.89 3.65 6.81
N ASN A 284 -18.51 2.63 6.23
CA ASN A 284 -19.96 2.44 6.24
C ASN A 284 -20.27 0.95 6.42
N GLN A 285 -20.91 0.61 7.54
CA GLN A 285 -21.24 -0.76 7.89
C GLN A 285 -22.19 -1.41 6.88
N LYS A 286 -23.09 -0.64 6.26
CA LYS A 286 -24.04 -1.16 5.25
C LYS A 286 -23.32 -1.55 3.97
N THR A 287 -22.38 -0.74 3.51
CA THR A 287 -21.56 -1.04 2.33
C THR A 287 -20.77 -2.33 2.53
N PHE A 288 -20.17 -2.50 3.71
CA PHE A 288 -19.43 -3.73 4.01
C PHE A 288 -20.35 -4.94 4.14
N GLN A 289 -21.52 -4.80 4.75
CA GLN A 289 -22.49 -5.90 4.83
C GLN A 289 -22.96 -6.33 3.42
N GLU A 290 -23.26 -5.39 2.54
CA GLU A 290 -23.63 -5.69 1.16
C GLU A 290 -22.49 -6.45 0.44
N PHE A 291 -21.23 -6.12 0.68
CA PHE A 291 -20.11 -6.90 0.16
C PHE A 291 -20.11 -8.35 0.66
N LEU A 292 -20.36 -8.57 1.96
CA LEU A 292 -20.48 -9.94 2.51
C LEU A 292 -21.67 -10.69 1.91
N ASP A 293 -22.79 -10.01 1.69
CA ASP A 293 -23.99 -10.59 1.08
C ASP A 293 -23.70 -11.02 -0.37
N GLN A 294 -22.97 -10.19 -1.14
CA GLN A 294 -22.51 -10.55 -2.48
C GLN A 294 -21.58 -11.78 -2.46
N LEU A 295 -20.59 -11.83 -1.55
CA LEU A 295 -19.73 -13.01 -1.42
C LEU A 295 -20.54 -14.29 -1.17
N ALA A 296 -21.54 -14.22 -0.29
CA ALA A 296 -22.42 -15.35 0.01
C ALA A 296 -23.25 -15.80 -1.20
N VAL A 297 -23.84 -14.85 -1.94
CA VAL A 297 -24.61 -15.13 -3.17
C VAL A 297 -23.75 -15.82 -4.23
N HIS A 298 -22.48 -15.43 -4.34
CA HIS A 298 -21.54 -15.98 -5.33
C HIS A 298 -20.78 -17.24 -4.86
N LEU A 299 -21.11 -17.76 -3.66
CA LEU A 299 -20.48 -18.92 -3.03
C LEU A 299 -18.96 -18.74 -2.89
N ILE A 300 -18.54 -17.57 -2.41
CA ILE A 300 -17.16 -17.27 -2.05
C ILE A 300 -17.08 -17.28 -0.52
N ASP A 301 -16.25 -18.16 0.01
CA ASP A 301 -16.03 -18.30 1.44
C ASP A 301 -15.27 -17.09 1.97
N TYR A 302 -15.70 -16.59 3.13
CA TYR A 302 -15.11 -15.45 3.80
C TYR A 302 -14.61 -15.86 5.18
N VAL A 303 -13.35 -15.52 5.48
CA VAL A 303 -12.76 -15.67 6.81
C VAL A 303 -12.16 -14.34 7.24
N ASP A 304 -12.69 -13.75 8.31
CA ASP A 304 -12.05 -12.60 8.96
C ASP A 304 -10.75 -13.05 9.65
N ILE A 305 -9.62 -12.51 9.22
CA ILE A 305 -8.29 -12.82 9.77
C ILE A 305 -7.68 -11.62 10.51
N THR A 306 -8.48 -10.59 10.82
CA THR A 306 -8.01 -9.31 11.37
C THR A 306 -7.26 -9.45 12.67
N THR A 307 -7.78 -10.23 13.61
CA THR A 307 -7.14 -10.45 14.92
C THR A 307 -5.79 -11.13 14.76
N ALA A 308 -5.74 -12.26 14.06
CA ALA A 308 -4.51 -13.02 13.84
C ALA A 308 -3.46 -12.22 13.04
N ALA A 309 -3.90 -11.46 12.02
CA ALA A 309 -3.04 -10.56 11.27
C ALA A 309 -2.45 -9.47 12.17
N THR A 310 -3.27 -8.82 12.98
CA THR A 310 -2.83 -7.73 13.88
C THR A 310 -1.85 -8.23 14.94
N GLU A 311 -2.12 -9.40 15.52
CA GLU A 311 -1.21 -10.05 16.47
C GLU A 311 0.16 -10.33 15.86
N LYS A 312 0.20 -10.85 14.63
CA LYS A 312 1.45 -11.17 13.94
C LYS A 312 2.21 -9.94 13.46
N ILE A 313 1.49 -8.90 12.99
CA ILE A 313 2.10 -7.61 12.65
C ILE A 313 2.71 -6.96 13.89
N GLY A 314 2.03 -7.04 15.03
CA GLY A 314 2.46 -6.40 16.27
C GLY A 314 2.43 -4.88 16.16
N LYS A 315 3.60 -4.24 16.26
CA LYS A 315 3.71 -2.77 16.17
C LYS A 315 3.47 -2.32 14.74
N GLN A 316 2.67 -1.27 14.59
CA GLN A 316 2.44 -0.58 13.32
C GLN A 316 3.78 -0.11 12.71
N THR A 317 4.03 -0.49 11.45
CA THR A 317 5.23 -0.17 10.67
C THR A 317 5.09 1.20 10.01
N PHE A 318 3.92 1.51 9.46
CA PHE A 318 3.64 2.78 8.77
C PHE A 318 2.67 3.64 9.56
N SER A 319 2.91 4.93 9.68
CA SER A 319 1.99 5.82 10.38
C SER A 319 0.78 6.17 9.52
N TYR A 320 -0.39 5.66 9.88
CA TYR A 320 -1.68 5.97 9.25
C TYR A 320 -2.81 5.88 10.30
N PRO A 321 -3.90 6.67 10.15
CA PRO A 321 -5.01 6.70 11.10
C PRO A 321 -5.96 5.49 10.92
N ASN A 322 -6.94 5.36 11.83
CA ASN A 322 -8.09 4.45 11.69
C ASN A 322 -7.75 2.95 11.55
N ARG A 323 -6.57 2.52 12.04
CA ARG A 323 -6.12 1.12 11.94
C ARG A 323 -7.13 0.14 12.51
N GLU A 324 -7.80 0.51 13.59
CA GLU A 324 -8.83 -0.29 14.27
C GLU A 324 -10.12 -0.50 13.47
N GLN A 325 -10.36 0.36 12.46
CA GLN A 325 -11.50 0.28 11.55
C GLN A 325 -11.22 -0.59 10.33
N ILE A 326 -9.97 -1.06 10.14
CA ILE A 326 -9.61 -1.91 9.02
C ILE A 326 -9.98 -3.36 9.36
N ARG A 327 -10.55 -4.05 8.38
CA ARG A 327 -10.75 -5.50 8.41
C ARG A 327 -9.94 -6.13 7.29
N ILE A 328 -9.25 -7.21 7.61
CA ILE A 328 -8.60 -8.05 6.60
C ILE A 328 -9.27 -9.41 6.57
N CYS A 329 -9.64 -9.85 5.38
CA CYS A 329 -10.28 -11.13 5.18
C CYS A 329 -9.57 -11.96 4.12
N ARG A 330 -9.63 -13.27 4.33
CA ARG A 330 -9.22 -14.27 3.38
C ARG A 330 -10.46 -14.80 2.68
N LEU A 331 -10.46 -14.75 1.36
CA LEU A 331 -11.49 -15.30 0.49
C LEU A 331 -10.97 -16.55 -0.21
N SER A 332 -11.83 -17.55 -0.31
CA SER A 332 -11.53 -18.80 -1.01
C SER A 332 -12.80 -19.38 -1.61
N ARG A 333 -12.65 -20.44 -2.41
CA ARG A 333 -13.78 -21.24 -2.87
C ARG A 333 -13.57 -22.69 -2.47
N THR A 334 -14.41 -23.19 -1.56
CA THR A 334 -14.43 -24.62 -1.24
C THR A 334 -14.98 -25.38 -2.43
N ILE A 335 -14.20 -26.32 -2.97
CA ILE A 335 -14.67 -27.21 -4.03
C ILE A 335 -15.63 -28.21 -3.37
N PRO A 336 -16.91 -28.29 -3.76
CA PRO A 336 -17.78 -29.34 -3.25
C PRO A 336 -17.26 -30.71 -3.72
N ASP A 337 -17.04 -31.65 -2.79
CA ASP A 337 -16.52 -33.01 -3.04
C ASP A 337 -17.32 -33.86 -4.05
N LYS A 338 -18.48 -33.37 -4.55
CA LYS A 338 -19.45 -34.15 -5.33
C LYS A 338 -19.08 -34.42 -6.80
N LEU A 339 -17.86 -34.12 -7.25
CA LEU A 339 -17.41 -34.41 -8.63
C LEU A 339 -16.35 -35.51 -8.72
N VAL A 340 -15.87 -36.05 -7.60
CA VAL A 340 -14.85 -37.12 -7.59
C VAL A 340 -15.48 -38.51 -7.73
N GLU A 341 -16.71 -38.72 -7.24
CA GLU A 341 -17.31 -40.07 -7.20
C GLU A 341 -18.01 -40.53 -8.51
N LYS A 342 -18.13 -39.70 -9.55
CA LYS A 342 -18.88 -40.07 -10.77
C LYS A 342 -18.04 -40.63 -11.93
N LYS A 343 -16.73 -40.83 -11.75
CA LYS A 343 -15.86 -41.40 -12.80
C LYS A 343 -15.43 -42.86 -12.61
N GLU A 344 -15.78 -43.52 -11.50
CA GLU A 344 -15.36 -44.91 -11.25
C GLU A 344 -16.43 -46.00 -11.50
N GLU A 345 -17.68 -45.66 -11.84
CA GLU A 345 -18.75 -46.67 -11.97
C GLU A 345 -19.14 -47.08 -13.41
N VAL A 346 -18.31 -46.80 -14.43
CA VAL A 346 -18.57 -47.29 -15.80
C VAL A 346 -17.37 -48.07 -16.34
N SER A 347 -17.10 -49.27 -15.79
CA SER A 347 -16.22 -50.25 -16.45
C SER A 347 -16.24 -51.64 -15.79
N VAL A 348 -17.39 -52.26 -15.48
CA VAL A 348 -17.47 -53.74 -15.44
C VAL A 348 -18.89 -54.22 -15.71
N TYR A 349 -19.27 -54.38 -16.98
CA TYR A 349 -20.28 -55.38 -17.35
C TYR A 349 -19.93 -55.99 -18.72
N SER A 350 -19.37 -57.19 -18.64
CA SER A 350 -19.77 -58.39 -19.39
C SER A 350 -19.71 -58.37 -20.92
N PHE A 351 -18.78 -59.16 -21.49
CA PHE A 351 -19.08 -60.03 -22.64
C PHE A 351 -18.18 -61.28 -22.58
N ASP A 352 -18.72 -62.36 -22.04
CA ASP A 352 -18.34 -63.73 -22.37
C ASP A 352 -19.61 -64.43 -22.87
N ILE A 353 -19.70 -64.68 -24.19
CA ILE A 353 -20.67 -65.62 -24.78
C ILE A 353 -19.98 -66.37 -25.93
N VAL A 354 -19.83 -67.68 -25.68
CA VAL A 354 -19.66 -68.86 -26.56
C VAL A 354 -18.29 -69.10 -27.19
#